data_AF-A0AA92SY93-F1
#
_entry.id   AF-A0AA92SY93-F1
#
_cell.length_a   1.000
_cell.length_b   1.000
_cell.length_c   1.000
_cell.angle_alpha   90.00
_cell.angle_beta   90.00
_cell.angle_gamma   90.00
#
_symmetry.space_group_name_H-M   'P 1'
#
loop_
_entity.id
_entity.type
_entity.pdbx_description
1 polymer ?
#
loop_
_entity_poly.entity_id
_entity_poly.type
_entity_poly.pdbx_seq_one_letter_code
_entity_poly.pdbx_strand_id
1 'polypeptide(L)'
;MDTQNTPVHIKLWHKDFWRLCFANLLLMSSVYMLVFAIPYFLIQENFQQWQIGCVLLAYGLGLFLFGGFCSYLVQRYRRNMVCQLSILGVVVCHSVLYYLDTFWNIRFPFEILLAVRFLLGAFLGLAQMTLASTLVIDSCESFQRTEANYITSWFARFSIAVGPLLAFFVYNYFGMGYVFPTASLLALGAFVLVSRAKFPFKAPAEGIKVFSLDRFCLPQGTPLFVNIILITFSVGLYFSLPHSSGIYLMIFGGLVLAFLAEKFVFADADLKSQIIVGLILLASAELISFGSQEFAVEIVVPTLLGFSLGIIGSRFLLFYIKLAKHCQRGTSVNSFFLAWELGLSLGLGLGFLFHNLPARAHFDVDHPVYNMVESGMLHYALLFTIVSLLVYNFLVHPWYMKHKNR
;
A
#
# COMPACT_ATOMS: atom_id res chain seq x y z
N MET A 1 36.62 14.52 -19.40
CA MET A 1 35.37 15.12 -18.92
C MET A 1 34.27 14.67 -19.87
N ASP A 2 33.62 13.54 -19.57
CA ASP A 2 32.44 13.09 -20.32
C ASP A 2 31.19 13.60 -19.60
N THR A 3 30.81 14.85 -19.86
CA THR A 3 29.66 15.51 -19.24
C THR A 3 28.33 15.26 -19.97
N GLN A 4 28.29 14.31 -20.93
CA GLN A 4 27.13 14.11 -21.81
C GLN A 4 26.66 12.66 -21.97
N ASN A 5 26.94 11.78 -21.00
CA ASN A 5 26.44 10.40 -20.99
C ASN A 5 25.26 10.19 -20.02
N THR A 6 24.31 11.13 -19.96
CA THR A 6 22.95 10.74 -19.53
C THR A 6 22.31 10.06 -20.73
N PRO A 7 22.08 8.73 -20.72
CA PRO A 7 21.31 8.11 -21.77
C PRO A 7 19.94 8.78 -21.78
N VAL A 8 19.65 9.55 -22.82
CA VAL A 8 18.32 10.13 -23.06
C VAL A 8 17.43 8.96 -23.42
N HIS A 9 16.73 8.42 -22.42
CA HIS A 9 15.76 7.36 -22.63
C HIS A 9 14.48 7.98 -23.20
N ILE A 10 14.43 8.10 -24.53
CA ILE A 10 13.24 8.59 -25.25
C ILE A 10 12.04 7.67 -24.97
N LYS A 11 12.28 6.40 -24.65
CA LYS A 11 11.27 5.40 -24.30
C LYS A 11 11.24 5.14 -22.79
N LEU A 12 10.07 5.30 -22.16
CA LEU A 12 9.82 5.00 -20.75
C LEU A 12 10.24 3.57 -20.36
N TRP A 13 10.03 2.63 -21.28
CA TRP A 13 10.21 1.20 -21.07
C TRP A 13 11.67 0.73 -21.19
N HIS A 14 12.58 1.36 -20.45
CA HIS A 14 13.98 0.94 -20.36
C HIS A 14 14.23 0.02 -19.16
N LYS A 15 15.37 -0.68 -19.16
CA LYS A 15 15.72 -1.71 -18.16
C LYS A 15 15.68 -1.20 -16.73
N ASP A 16 16.15 0.03 -16.49
CA ASP A 16 16.20 0.60 -15.14
C ASP A 16 14.81 0.98 -14.63
N PHE A 17 13.91 1.47 -15.48
CA PHE A 17 12.51 1.70 -15.09
C PHE A 17 11.83 0.40 -14.66
N TRP A 18 11.95 -0.68 -15.45
CA TRP A 18 11.42 -2.00 -15.08
C TRP A 18 11.98 -2.52 -13.74
N ARG A 19 13.29 -2.35 -13.50
CA ARG A 19 13.91 -2.72 -12.22
C ARG A 19 13.25 -1.98 -11.05
N LEU A 20 12.94 -0.70 -11.19
CA LEU A 20 12.28 0.09 -10.14
C LEU A 20 10.82 -0.32 -9.93
N CYS A 21 10.08 -0.63 -11.00
CA CYS A 21 8.72 -1.15 -10.89
C CYS A 21 8.68 -2.49 -10.17
N PHE A 22 9.55 -3.44 -10.53
CA PHE A 22 9.64 -4.73 -9.85
C PHE A 22 10.20 -4.61 -8.43
N ALA A 23 11.13 -3.69 -8.18
CA ALA A 23 11.57 -3.39 -6.81
C ALA A 23 10.40 -2.90 -5.94
N ASN A 24 9.53 -2.06 -6.50
CA ASN A 24 8.34 -1.59 -5.81
C ASN A 24 7.37 -2.72 -5.47
N LEU A 25 7.10 -3.60 -6.45
CA LEU A 25 6.26 -4.78 -6.25
C LEU A 25 6.83 -5.69 -5.15
N LEU A 26 8.12 -6.07 -5.24
CA LEU A 26 8.75 -6.97 -4.27
C LEU A 26 8.77 -6.36 -2.86
N LEU A 27 9.10 -5.07 -2.74
CA LEU A 27 9.13 -4.38 -1.46
C LEU A 27 7.75 -4.33 -0.82
N MET A 28 6.71 -3.92 -1.57
CA MET A 28 5.36 -3.85 -1.03
C MET A 28 4.79 -5.25 -0.75
N SER A 29 5.06 -6.24 -1.62
CA SER A 29 4.66 -7.64 -1.38
C SER A 29 5.28 -8.19 -0.11
N SER A 30 6.54 -7.86 0.19
CA SER A 30 7.19 -8.29 1.43
C SER A 30 6.46 -7.81 2.68
N VAL A 31 5.95 -6.59 2.66
CA VAL A 31 5.23 -6.03 3.81
C VAL A 31 3.80 -6.53 3.86
N TYR A 32 3.09 -6.60 2.73
CA TYR A 32 1.72 -7.13 2.72
C TYR A 32 1.68 -8.61 3.10
N MET A 33 2.69 -9.41 2.76
CA MET A 33 2.84 -10.77 3.33
C MET A 33 2.70 -10.74 4.86
N LEU A 34 3.41 -9.84 5.54
CA LEU A 34 3.38 -9.75 6.99
C LEU A 34 2.14 -9.07 7.55
N VAL A 35 1.63 -8.03 6.89
CA VAL A 35 0.41 -7.33 7.32
C VAL A 35 -0.75 -8.30 7.44
N PHE A 36 -0.86 -9.25 6.50
CA PHE A 36 -1.92 -10.25 6.50
C PHE A 36 -1.58 -11.52 7.30
N ALA A 37 -0.31 -11.95 7.36
CA ALA A 37 0.07 -13.17 8.08
C ALA A 37 0.18 -12.98 9.61
N ILE A 38 0.71 -11.83 10.07
CA ILE A 38 0.98 -11.58 11.51
C ILE A 38 -0.24 -11.76 12.41
N PRO A 39 -1.46 -11.29 12.06
CA PRO A 39 -2.61 -11.48 12.93
C PRO A 39 -2.87 -12.95 13.29
N TYR A 40 -2.75 -13.85 12.32
CA TYR A 40 -2.98 -15.29 12.53
C TYR A 40 -1.85 -15.94 13.32
N PHE A 41 -0.61 -15.49 13.12
CA PHE A 41 0.51 -15.89 13.97
C PHE A 41 0.27 -15.52 15.44
N LEU A 42 -0.15 -14.29 15.70
CA LEU A 42 -0.39 -13.81 17.07
C LEU A 42 -1.59 -14.47 17.73
N ILE A 43 -2.63 -14.84 16.97
CA ILE A 43 -3.74 -15.65 17.47
C ILE A 43 -3.22 -17.01 17.98
N GLN A 44 -2.34 -17.67 17.23
CA GLN A 44 -1.73 -18.96 17.63
C GLN A 44 -0.89 -18.83 18.90
N GLU A 45 -0.21 -17.69 19.09
CA GLU A 45 0.59 -17.38 20.28
C GLU A 45 -0.23 -16.94 21.52
N ASN A 46 -1.57 -16.95 21.40
CA ASN A 46 -2.54 -16.51 22.43
C ASN A 46 -2.47 -15.02 22.78
N PHE A 47 -2.17 -14.15 21.81
CA PHE A 47 -2.32 -12.70 21.99
C PHE A 47 -3.81 -12.30 22.01
N GLN A 48 -4.10 -11.27 22.80
CA GLN A 48 -5.44 -10.68 22.82
C GLN A 48 -5.66 -9.84 21.55
N GLN A 49 -6.90 -9.77 21.08
CA GLN A 49 -7.28 -9.04 19.86
C GLN A 49 -6.89 -7.56 19.86
N TRP A 50 -7.03 -6.87 21.00
CA TRP A 50 -6.59 -5.49 21.11
C TRP A 50 -5.08 -5.35 20.90
N GLN A 51 -4.28 -6.34 21.32
CA GLN A 51 -2.83 -6.35 21.10
C GLN A 51 -2.52 -6.49 19.61
N ILE A 52 -3.20 -7.42 18.93
CA ILE A 52 -3.07 -7.63 17.48
C ILE A 52 -3.43 -6.34 16.72
N GLY A 53 -4.56 -5.71 17.08
CA GLY A 53 -4.98 -4.42 16.52
C GLY A 53 -3.92 -3.33 16.71
N CYS A 54 -3.38 -3.17 17.93
CA CYS A 54 -2.30 -2.22 18.20
C CYS A 54 -1.04 -2.46 17.36
N VAL A 55 -0.64 -3.72 17.18
CA VAL A 55 0.52 -4.11 16.37
C VAL A 55 0.33 -3.75 14.90
N LEU A 56 -0.88 -3.92 14.37
CA LEU A 56 -1.25 -3.52 13.01
C LEU A 56 -1.28 -2.00 12.84
N LEU A 57 -1.82 -1.28 13.82
CA LEU A 57 -1.87 0.19 13.83
C LEU A 57 -0.48 0.82 13.95
N ALA A 58 0.43 0.22 14.72
CA ALA A 58 1.80 0.71 14.88
C ALA A 58 2.54 0.78 13.54
N TYR A 59 2.33 -0.19 12.65
CA TYR A 59 2.86 -0.13 11.28
C TYR A 59 2.35 1.11 10.51
N GLY A 60 1.04 1.36 10.55
CA GLY A 60 0.41 2.50 9.87
C GLY A 60 0.92 3.85 10.39
N LEU A 61 1.04 3.99 11.70
CA LEU A 61 1.59 5.20 12.35
C LEU A 61 3.08 5.38 12.02
N GLY A 62 3.83 4.28 11.97
CA GLY A 62 5.26 4.27 11.64
C GLY A 62 5.58 4.94 10.31
N LEU A 63 4.71 4.81 9.30
CA LEU A 63 4.89 5.38 7.95
C LEU A 63 5.21 6.88 7.94
N PHE A 64 4.74 7.62 8.96
CA PHE A 64 4.92 9.07 9.06
C PHE A 64 6.21 9.49 9.78
N LEU A 65 6.90 8.58 10.47
CA LEU A 65 8.03 8.89 11.36
C LEU A 65 9.14 9.67 10.64
N PHE A 66 9.60 9.16 9.49
CA PHE A 66 10.64 9.81 8.69
C PHE A 66 10.10 10.81 7.67
N GLY A 67 8.79 11.05 7.68
CA GLY A 67 8.12 11.91 6.71
C GLY A 67 8.72 13.31 6.66
N GLY A 68 8.70 14.04 7.78
CA GLY A 68 9.23 15.40 7.84
C GLY A 68 10.73 15.52 7.54
N PHE A 69 11.49 14.44 7.71
CA PHE A 69 12.93 14.36 7.42
C PHE A 69 13.23 13.91 5.97
N CYS A 70 12.24 13.39 5.24
CA CYS A 70 12.41 12.83 3.89
C CYS A 70 13.08 13.83 2.94
N SER A 71 12.62 15.09 2.94
CA SER A 71 13.20 16.13 2.09
C SER A 71 14.68 16.36 2.38
N TYR A 72 15.04 16.47 3.65
CA TYR A 72 16.42 16.64 4.09
C TYR A 72 17.27 15.43 3.67
N LEU A 73 16.83 14.21 3.96
CA LEU A 73 17.58 13.00 3.65
C LEU A 73 17.84 12.85 2.15
N VAL A 74 16.81 13.05 1.32
CA VAL A 74 16.87 12.88 -0.15
C VAL A 74 17.67 14.00 -0.84
N GLN A 75 17.72 15.20 -0.26
CA GLN A 75 18.44 16.33 -0.83
C GLN A 75 19.88 16.47 -0.32
N ARG A 76 20.16 16.03 0.92
CA ARG A 76 21.50 16.07 1.51
C ARG A 76 22.34 14.85 1.13
N TYR A 77 21.73 13.67 1.14
CA TYR A 77 22.41 12.42 0.81
C TYR A 77 22.04 11.93 -0.59
N ARG A 78 22.80 10.97 -1.10
CA ARG A 78 22.55 10.38 -2.41
C ARG A 78 21.20 9.65 -2.39
N ARG A 79 20.28 10.05 -3.27
CA ARG A 79 18.88 9.59 -3.31
C ARG A 79 18.72 8.07 -3.33
N ASN A 80 19.57 7.38 -4.09
CA ASN A 80 19.55 5.92 -4.17
C ASN A 80 20.05 5.24 -2.88
N MET A 81 21.04 5.83 -2.21
CA MET A 81 21.57 5.35 -0.94
C MET A 81 20.52 5.47 0.16
N VAL A 82 19.76 6.58 0.20
CA VAL A 82 18.66 6.74 1.17
C VAL A 82 17.64 5.63 0.99
N CYS A 83 17.18 5.39 -0.25
CA CYS A 83 16.23 4.33 -0.55
C CYS A 83 16.77 2.94 -0.18
N GLN A 84 18.02 2.63 -0.54
CA GLN A 84 18.69 1.38 -0.21
C GLN A 84 18.80 1.14 1.30
N LEU A 85 19.22 2.14 2.06
CA LEU A 85 19.31 2.05 3.52
C LEU A 85 17.94 1.85 4.16
N SER A 86 16.90 2.52 3.65
CA SER A 86 15.53 2.30 4.10
C SER A 86 15.05 0.88 3.81
N ILE A 87 15.33 0.33 2.62
CA ILE A 87 14.99 -1.06 2.30
C ILE A 87 15.76 -2.04 3.20
N LEU A 88 17.05 -1.78 3.48
CA LEU A 88 17.80 -2.58 4.45
C LEU A 88 17.20 -2.51 5.86
N GLY A 89 16.67 -1.35 6.26
CA GLY A 89 15.91 -1.22 7.51
C GLY A 89 14.68 -2.13 7.56
N VAL A 90 13.93 -2.24 6.45
CA VAL A 90 12.82 -3.19 6.30
C VAL A 90 13.30 -4.64 6.44
N VAL A 91 14.39 -5.00 5.75
CA VAL A 91 15.02 -6.33 5.84
C VAL A 91 15.39 -6.66 7.28
N VAL A 92 16.06 -5.74 7.98
CA VAL A 92 16.45 -5.92 9.38
C VAL A 92 15.23 -6.12 10.27
N CYS A 93 14.15 -5.35 10.09
CA CYS A 93 12.92 -5.53 10.85
C CYS A 93 12.30 -6.93 10.62
N HIS A 94 12.24 -7.40 9.37
CA HIS A 94 11.76 -8.77 9.07
C HIS A 94 12.65 -9.85 9.68
N SER A 95 13.98 -9.68 9.57
CA SER A 95 14.95 -10.62 10.12
C SER A 95 14.93 -10.67 11.64
N VAL A 96 14.67 -9.55 12.31
CA VAL A 96 14.49 -9.52 13.78
C VAL A 96 13.23 -10.31 14.17
N LEU A 97 12.11 -10.14 13.47
CA LEU A 97 10.90 -10.94 13.74
C LEU A 97 11.18 -12.45 13.58
N TYR A 98 11.87 -12.84 12.50
CA TYR A 98 12.29 -14.23 12.28
C TYR A 98 13.25 -14.75 13.36
N TYR A 99 14.27 -13.96 13.71
CA TYR A 99 15.30 -14.39 14.66
C TYR A 99 14.75 -14.56 16.08
N LEU A 100 13.85 -13.65 16.49
CA LEU A 100 13.15 -13.75 17.77
C LEU A 100 12.25 -15.00 17.84
N ASP A 101 11.54 -15.31 16.76
CA ASP A 101 10.71 -16.51 16.63
C ASP A 101 11.54 -17.80 16.72
N THR A 102 12.53 -17.95 15.83
CA THR A 102 13.21 -19.23 15.58
C THR A 102 14.30 -19.57 16.59
N PHE A 103 15.10 -18.59 17.03
CA PHE A 103 16.34 -18.89 17.77
C PHE A 103 16.19 -18.78 19.28
N TRP A 104 15.34 -17.88 19.77
CA TRP A 104 15.26 -17.59 21.19
C TRP A 104 14.07 -18.23 21.88
N ASN A 105 13.07 -18.69 21.12
CA ASN A 105 11.82 -19.27 21.64
C ASN A 105 11.19 -18.39 22.75
N ILE A 106 11.47 -17.08 22.69
CA ILE A 106 10.96 -16.08 23.63
C ILE A 106 9.56 -15.72 23.15
N ARG A 107 8.58 -15.96 24.00
CA ARG A 107 7.22 -15.44 23.80
C ARG A 107 7.30 -13.92 23.62
N PHE A 108 6.95 -13.43 22.43
CA PHE A 108 7.18 -12.03 22.05
C PHE A 108 6.69 -11.07 23.14
N PRO A 109 7.57 -10.27 23.78
CA PRO A 109 7.07 -9.17 24.57
C PRO A 109 6.36 -8.22 23.61
N PHE A 110 5.09 -7.96 23.89
CA PHE A 110 4.20 -7.12 23.09
C PHE A 110 4.87 -5.79 22.67
N GLU A 111 5.64 -5.18 23.57
CA GLU A 111 6.36 -3.93 23.34
C GLU A 111 7.41 -4.01 22.21
N ILE A 112 8.17 -5.12 22.14
CA ILE A 112 9.18 -5.29 21.08
C ILE A 112 8.49 -5.47 19.74
N LEU A 113 7.41 -6.25 19.70
CA LEU A 113 6.63 -6.44 18.48
C LEU A 113 6.04 -5.11 17.99
N LEU A 114 5.51 -4.29 18.90
CA LEU A 114 5.01 -2.95 18.61
C LEU A 114 6.11 -2.06 18.04
N ALA A 115 7.28 -2.03 18.69
CA ALA A 115 8.43 -1.23 18.26
C ALA A 115 8.97 -1.65 16.89
N VAL A 116 9.14 -2.96 16.66
CA VAL A 116 9.60 -3.50 15.37
C VAL A 116 8.60 -3.19 14.26
N ARG A 117 7.30 -3.27 14.54
CA ARG A 117 6.26 -2.97 13.53
C ARG A 117 6.15 -1.48 13.24
N PHE A 118 6.32 -0.62 14.25
CA PHE A 118 6.46 0.82 14.07
C PHE A 118 7.69 1.18 13.22
N LEU A 119 8.85 0.60 13.53
CA LEU A 119 10.09 0.81 12.77
C LEU A 119 9.98 0.27 11.33
N LEU A 120 9.34 -0.88 11.14
CA LEU A 120 9.07 -1.43 9.81
C LEU A 120 8.24 -0.43 8.98
N GLY A 121 7.18 0.14 9.56
CA GLY A 121 6.40 1.20 8.94
C GLY A 121 7.25 2.43 8.61
N ALA A 122 8.11 2.87 9.52
CA ALA A 122 9.00 4.02 9.30
C ALA A 122 9.96 3.82 8.13
N PHE A 123 10.66 2.68 8.10
CA PHE A 123 11.60 2.36 7.03
C PHE A 123 10.90 2.14 5.69
N LEU A 124 9.74 1.47 5.67
CA LEU A 124 8.94 1.36 4.45
C LEU A 124 8.47 2.72 3.96
N GLY A 125 7.96 3.58 4.86
CA GLY A 125 7.50 4.92 4.53
C GLY A 125 8.60 5.73 3.84
N LEU A 126 9.81 5.74 4.41
CA LEU A 126 10.95 6.41 3.78
C LEU A 126 11.37 5.74 2.46
N ALA A 127 11.40 4.41 2.39
CA ALA A 127 11.74 3.66 1.18
C ALA A 127 10.76 3.98 0.03
N GLN A 128 9.45 4.00 0.30
CA GLN A 128 8.42 4.31 -0.69
C GLN A 128 8.42 5.78 -1.10
N MET A 129 8.55 6.68 -0.11
CA MET A 129 8.66 8.12 -0.39
C MET A 129 9.89 8.43 -1.26
N THR A 130 11.00 7.72 -1.10
CA THR A 130 12.19 7.89 -1.96
C THR A 130 12.06 7.18 -3.31
N LEU A 131 11.55 5.95 -3.35
CA LEU A 131 11.42 5.15 -4.56
C LEU A 131 10.43 5.76 -5.56
N ALA A 132 9.18 5.96 -5.12
CA ALA A 132 8.08 6.37 -6.00
C ALA A 132 8.16 7.85 -6.39
N SER A 133 8.46 8.74 -5.45
CA SER A 133 8.47 10.18 -5.74
C SER A 133 9.75 10.69 -6.40
N THR A 134 10.87 10.00 -6.15
CA THR A 134 12.20 10.53 -6.48
C THR A 134 12.95 9.66 -7.47
N LEU A 135 13.20 8.38 -7.16
CA LEU A 135 14.03 7.52 -8.01
C LEU A 135 13.37 7.24 -9.37
N VAL A 136 12.10 6.86 -9.36
CA VAL A 136 11.33 6.61 -10.60
C VAL A 136 11.23 7.87 -11.47
N ILE A 137 11.10 9.03 -10.84
CA ILE A 137 11.03 10.32 -11.53
C ILE A 137 12.39 10.74 -12.09
N ASP A 138 13.47 10.40 -11.40
CA ASP A 138 14.84 10.68 -11.83
C ASP A 138 15.31 9.78 -12.99
N SER A 139 14.68 8.61 -13.18
CA SER A 139 14.99 7.71 -14.29
C SER A 139 14.25 8.05 -15.59
N CYS A 140 13.23 8.91 -15.54
CA CYS A 140 12.34 9.18 -16.67
C CYS A 140 12.40 10.63 -17.14
N GLU A 141 12.17 10.84 -18.44
CA GLU A 141 12.06 12.17 -19.03
C GLU A 141 10.83 12.93 -18.52
N SER A 142 10.91 14.27 -18.51
CA SER A 142 9.91 15.13 -17.86
C SER A 142 8.47 14.91 -18.36
N PHE A 143 8.30 14.60 -19.65
CA PHE A 143 6.99 14.35 -20.26
C PHE A 143 6.41 12.97 -19.91
N GLN A 144 7.25 11.97 -19.58
CA GLN A 144 6.82 10.60 -19.22
C GLN A 144 6.60 10.41 -17.72
N ARG A 145 6.98 11.39 -16.88
CA ARG A 145 6.91 11.27 -15.42
C ARG A 145 5.53 10.83 -14.90
N THR A 146 4.44 11.32 -15.51
CA THR A 146 3.06 10.98 -15.11
C THR A 146 2.72 9.53 -15.39
N GLU A 147 3.09 9.05 -16.57
CA GLU A 147 2.98 7.64 -16.92
C GLU A 147 3.86 6.77 -16.02
N ALA A 148 5.10 7.20 -15.73
CA ALA A 148 6.02 6.49 -14.84
C ALA A 148 5.46 6.29 -13.42
N ASN A 149 4.90 7.35 -12.82
CA ASN A 149 4.24 7.26 -11.50
C ASN A 149 2.99 6.38 -11.55
N TYR A 150 2.21 6.51 -12.62
CA TYR A 150 0.98 5.75 -12.82
C TYR A 150 1.28 4.24 -12.88
N ILE A 151 2.21 3.83 -13.74
CA ILE A 151 2.63 2.43 -13.89
C ILE A 151 3.28 1.92 -12.60
N THR A 152 4.21 2.66 -12.00
CA THR A 152 4.86 2.24 -10.76
C THR A 152 3.85 2.02 -9.62
N SER A 153 2.81 2.87 -9.53
CA SER A 153 1.77 2.71 -8.52
C SER A 153 0.94 1.44 -8.73
N TRP A 154 0.74 0.99 -9.97
CA TRP A 154 0.08 -0.29 -10.25
C TRP A 154 0.86 -1.49 -9.69
N PHE A 155 2.19 -1.48 -9.80
CA PHE A 155 3.03 -2.52 -9.18
C PHE A 155 2.87 -2.56 -7.66
N ALA A 156 2.76 -1.40 -7.00
CA ALA A 156 2.42 -1.36 -5.58
C ALA A 156 1.00 -1.89 -5.31
N ARG A 157 0.00 -1.59 -6.13
CA ARG A 157 -1.38 -2.08 -5.89
C ARG A 157 -1.51 -3.58 -6.11
N PHE A 158 -0.86 -4.15 -7.13
CA PHE A 158 -0.84 -5.60 -7.33
C PHE A 158 -0.27 -6.34 -6.12
N SER A 159 0.65 -5.72 -5.39
CA SER A 159 1.23 -6.33 -4.20
C SER A 159 0.22 -6.58 -3.06
N ILE A 160 -0.92 -5.87 -3.02
CA ILE A 160 -2.00 -6.09 -2.05
C ILE A 160 -2.53 -7.52 -2.14
N ALA A 161 -2.58 -8.08 -3.36
CA ALA A 161 -3.00 -9.47 -3.58
C ALA A 161 -1.80 -10.44 -3.62
N VAL A 162 -0.71 -10.04 -4.28
CA VAL A 162 0.49 -10.90 -4.43
C VAL A 162 1.12 -11.21 -3.07
N GLY A 163 1.17 -10.25 -2.13
CA GLY A 163 1.72 -10.47 -0.79
C GLY A 163 1.02 -11.61 -0.05
N PRO A 164 -0.29 -11.52 0.24
CA PRO A 164 -1.05 -12.61 0.86
C PRO A 164 -0.95 -13.93 0.10
N LEU A 165 -1.06 -13.93 -1.24
CA LEU A 165 -0.93 -15.16 -2.04
C LEU A 165 0.42 -15.86 -1.82
N LEU A 166 1.52 -15.10 -1.76
CA LEU A 166 2.84 -15.64 -1.43
C LEU A 166 2.91 -16.13 0.02
N ALA A 167 2.28 -15.41 0.97
CA ALA A 167 2.22 -15.85 2.37
C ALA A 167 1.47 -17.18 2.50
N PHE A 168 0.33 -17.35 1.82
CA PHE A 168 -0.46 -18.59 1.78
C PHE A 168 0.34 -19.73 1.18
N PHE A 169 0.97 -19.49 0.04
CA PHE A 169 1.83 -20.49 -0.60
C PHE A 169 2.94 -20.95 0.37
N VAL A 170 3.66 -20.02 0.99
CA VAL A 170 4.74 -20.38 1.92
C VAL A 170 4.21 -21.09 3.17
N TYR A 171 3.10 -20.60 3.73
CA TYR A 171 2.48 -21.20 4.92
C TYR A 171 2.04 -22.64 4.67
N ASN A 172 1.38 -22.93 3.53
CA ASN A 172 0.85 -24.26 3.23
C ASN A 172 1.95 -25.30 2.93
N TYR A 173 3.05 -24.89 2.29
CA TYR A 173 4.12 -25.83 1.92
C TYR A 173 5.26 -25.93 2.93
N PHE A 174 5.59 -24.84 3.63
CA PHE A 174 6.75 -24.75 4.51
C PHE A 174 6.39 -24.44 5.97
N GLY A 175 5.21 -23.88 6.23
CA GLY A 175 4.75 -23.47 7.56
C GLY A 175 5.02 -22.00 7.88
N MET A 176 4.45 -21.53 9.00
CA MET A 176 4.44 -20.11 9.38
C MET A 176 5.83 -19.50 9.59
N GLY A 177 6.76 -20.28 10.16
CA GLY A 177 8.13 -19.83 10.42
C GLY A 177 8.90 -19.39 9.16
N TYR A 178 8.50 -19.87 7.97
CA TYR A 178 9.15 -19.51 6.70
C TYR A 178 8.55 -18.25 6.04
N VAL A 179 7.45 -17.71 6.56
CA VAL A 179 6.81 -16.49 6.02
C VAL A 179 7.71 -15.27 6.25
N PHE A 180 8.26 -15.11 7.46
CA PHE A 180 9.18 -14.01 7.81
C PHE A 180 10.47 -13.97 6.98
N PRO A 181 11.24 -15.06 6.83
CA PRO A 181 12.45 -15.05 6.00
C PRO A 181 12.12 -14.88 4.52
N THR A 182 10.98 -15.40 4.03
CA THR A 182 10.56 -15.16 2.65
C THR A 182 10.25 -13.68 2.40
N ALA A 183 9.54 -13.01 3.32
CA ALA A 183 9.34 -11.56 3.26
C ALA A 183 10.68 -10.80 3.26
N SER A 184 11.64 -11.21 4.10
CA SER A 184 12.99 -10.62 4.11
C SER A 184 13.72 -10.80 2.77
N LEU A 185 13.63 -11.98 2.14
CA LEU A 185 14.21 -12.27 0.82
C LEU A 185 13.59 -11.42 -0.30
N LEU A 186 12.27 -11.18 -0.28
CA LEU A 186 11.63 -10.29 -1.25
C LEU A 186 12.14 -8.84 -1.09
N ALA A 187 12.25 -8.34 0.15
CA ALA A 187 12.81 -7.02 0.42
C ALA A 187 14.29 -6.92 0.00
N LEU A 188 15.09 -7.96 0.20
CA LEU A 188 16.46 -8.05 -0.32
C LEU A 188 16.49 -8.06 -1.86
N GLY A 189 15.55 -8.74 -2.51
CA GLY A 189 15.37 -8.69 -3.95
C GLY A 189 15.12 -7.27 -4.45
N ALA A 190 14.25 -6.52 -3.76
CA ALA A 190 14.01 -5.11 -4.05
C ALA A 190 15.29 -4.27 -3.88
N PHE A 191 16.06 -4.49 -2.81
CA PHE A 191 17.35 -3.83 -2.59
C PHE A 191 18.33 -4.08 -3.74
N VAL A 192 18.46 -5.33 -4.20
CA VAL A 192 19.34 -5.69 -5.33
C VAL A 192 18.89 -4.99 -6.60
N LEU A 193 17.59 -4.95 -6.90
CA LEU A 193 17.06 -4.28 -8.09
C LEU A 193 17.33 -2.77 -8.08
N VAL A 194 17.09 -2.08 -6.96
CA VAL A 194 17.40 -0.65 -6.80
C VAL A 194 18.90 -0.39 -6.90
N SER A 195 19.73 -1.28 -6.36
CA SER A 195 21.19 -1.16 -6.41
C SER A 195 21.78 -1.30 -7.80
N ARG A 196 21.11 -2.00 -8.70
CA ARG A 196 21.54 -2.17 -10.09
C ARG A 196 21.02 -1.08 -11.02
N ALA A 197 20.06 -0.26 -10.59
CA ALA A 197 19.57 0.88 -11.35
C ALA A 197 20.57 2.04 -11.30
N LYS A 198 20.84 2.64 -12.45
CA LYS A 198 21.77 3.77 -12.57
C LYS A 198 21.00 5.09 -12.43
N PHE A 199 21.57 6.01 -11.66
CA PHE A 199 20.98 7.32 -11.43
C PHE A 199 21.99 8.43 -11.71
N PRO A 200 21.56 9.57 -12.27
CA PRO A 200 22.42 10.72 -12.45
C PRO A 200 22.84 11.27 -11.08
N PHE A 201 24.09 11.70 -10.97
CA PHE A 201 24.57 12.40 -9.78
C PHE A 201 23.88 13.77 -9.68
N LYS A 202 23.40 14.11 -8.49
CA LYS A 202 22.84 15.43 -8.18
C LYS A 202 23.60 16.00 -6.98
N ALA A 203 24.12 17.20 -7.14
CA ALA A 203 24.83 17.89 -6.07
C ALA A 203 23.87 18.16 -4.89
N PRO A 204 24.37 18.10 -3.64
CA PRO A 204 23.57 18.46 -2.47
C PRO A 204 23.07 19.90 -2.59
N ALA A 205 21.79 20.14 -2.32
CA ALA A 205 21.27 21.51 -2.31
C ALA A 205 21.70 22.25 -1.04
N GLU A 206 21.93 23.56 -1.16
CA GLU A 206 22.25 24.44 -0.03
C GLU A 206 20.96 24.95 0.65
N GLY A 207 21.02 25.28 1.95
CA GLY A 207 19.90 25.89 2.67
C GLY A 207 18.69 24.98 2.95
N ILE A 208 18.86 23.65 2.95
CA ILE A 208 17.77 22.70 3.19
C ILE A 208 17.38 22.68 4.68
N LYS A 209 16.08 22.84 4.96
CA LYS A 209 15.54 22.66 6.32
C LYS A 209 15.54 21.18 6.70
N VAL A 210 15.95 20.87 7.93
CA VAL A 210 15.98 19.48 8.45
C VAL A 210 14.58 18.86 8.49
N PHE A 211 13.59 19.67 8.90
CA PHE A 211 12.19 19.27 8.93
C PHE A 211 11.37 20.11 7.94
N SER A 212 10.65 19.46 7.05
CA SER A 212 9.78 20.14 6.09
C SER A 212 8.60 19.26 5.66
N LEU A 213 7.48 19.90 5.30
CA LEU A 213 6.37 19.20 4.65
C LEU A 213 6.62 18.92 3.16
N ASP A 214 7.68 19.49 2.58
CA ASP A 214 8.09 19.17 1.22
C ASP A 214 8.52 17.71 1.12
N ARG A 215 8.15 17.03 0.04
CA ARG A 215 8.34 15.59 -0.17
C ARG A 215 7.80 14.70 0.97
N PHE A 216 6.92 15.23 1.82
CA PHE A 216 6.24 14.48 2.88
C PHE A 216 4.73 14.45 2.66
N CYS A 217 4.05 15.56 2.92
CA CYS A 217 2.59 15.65 2.91
C CYS A 217 2.16 16.98 2.30
N LEU A 218 1.13 16.96 1.47
CA LEU A 218 0.58 18.11 0.75
C LEU A 218 -0.65 18.64 1.51
N PRO A 219 -0.53 19.73 2.29
CA PRO A 219 -1.64 20.18 3.16
C PRO A 219 -2.86 20.66 2.39
N GLN A 220 -2.67 21.15 1.16
CA GLN A 220 -3.80 21.52 0.30
C GLN A 220 -4.63 20.29 -0.10
N GLY A 221 -4.04 19.10 -0.16
CA GLY A 221 -4.71 17.86 -0.56
C GLY A 221 -5.49 17.17 0.56
N THR A 222 -5.78 17.85 1.69
CA THR A 222 -6.47 17.24 2.84
C THR A 222 -7.85 16.66 2.52
N PRO A 223 -8.70 17.26 1.65
CA PRO A 223 -9.99 16.64 1.34
C PRO A 223 -9.84 15.31 0.59
N LEU A 224 -8.86 15.23 -0.32
CA LEU A 224 -8.51 13.98 -1.00
C LEU A 224 -7.93 12.96 0.00
N PHE A 225 -7.12 13.42 0.94
CA PHE A 225 -6.45 12.57 1.93
C PHE A 225 -7.47 11.86 2.82
N VAL A 226 -8.42 12.63 3.37
CA VAL A 226 -9.50 12.09 4.22
C VAL A 226 -10.38 11.12 3.43
N ASN A 227 -10.76 11.46 2.20
CA ASN A 227 -11.63 10.59 1.42
C ASN A 227 -10.96 9.27 1.04
N ILE A 228 -9.68 9.28 0.65
CA ILE A 228 -8.93 8.03 0.42
C ILE A 228 -8.85 7.19 1.69
N ILE A 229 -8.61 7.81 2.85
CA ILE A 229 -8.61 7.09 4.13
C ILE A 229 -9.95 6.41 4.34
N LEU A 230 -11.08 7.08 4.13
CA LEU A 230 -12.40 6.45 4.29
C LEU A 230 -12.60 5.23 3.37
N ILE A 231 -12.17 5.33 2.11
CA ILE A 231 -12.29 4.23 1.13
C ILE A 231 -11.42 3.05 1.54
N THR A 232 -10.14 3.31 1.77
CA THR A 232 -9.17 2.27 2.12
C THR A 232 -9.38 1.72 3.52
N PHE A 233 -9.98 2.49 4.42
CA PHE A 233 -10.47 2.04 5.73
C PHE A 233 -11.57 0.99 5.58
N SER A 234 -12.54 1.23 4.70
CA SER A 234 -13.59 0.25 4.42
C SER A 234 -13.01 -1.09 3.94
N VAL A 235 -12.07 -1.01 3.00
CA VAL A 235 -11.36 -2.17 2.48
C VAL A 235 -10.49 -2.84 3.56
N GLY A 236 -9.84 -2.06 4.41
CA GLY A 236 -9.09 -2.58 5.55
C GLY A 236 -9.98 -3.36 6.53
N LEU A 237 -11.20 -2.90 6.78
CA LEU A 237 -12.18 -3.63 7.60
C LEU A 237 -12.57 -4.95 6.94
N TYR A 238 -12.79 -4.98 5.62
CA TYR A 238 -13.03 -6.23 4.89
C TYR A 238 -11.85 -7.20 5.06
N PHE A 239 -10.62 -6.69 4.96
CA PHE A 239 -9.39 -7.47 5.15
C PHE A 239 -9.13 -7.94 6.58
N SER A 240 -9.83 -7.41 7.58
CA SER A 240 -9.75 -7.91 8.95
C SER A 240 -10.48 -9.24 9.15
N LEU A 241 -11.29 -9.64 8.17
CA LEU A 241 -12.00 -10.92 8.14
C LEU A 241 -11.10 -12.03 7.58
N PRO A 242 -11.31 -13.29 7.99
CA PRO A 242 -10.54 -14.42 7.47
C PRO A 242 -10.93 -14.74 6.03
N HIS A 243 -9.94 -14.74 5.13
CA HIS A 243 -10.13 -14.99 3.70
C HIS A 243 -9.28 -16.16 3.23
N SER A 244 -9.82 -16.98 2.33
CA SER A 244 -9.05 -18.05 1.68
C SER A 244 -8.11 -17.49 0.59
N SER A 245 -7.13 -18.29 0.16
CA SER A 245 -6.21 -17.93 -0.92
C SER A 245 -6.94 -17.61 -2.24
N GLY A 246 -8.08 -18.28 -2.51
CA GLY A 246 -8.92 -18.04 -3.69
C GLY A 246 -9.47 -16.61 -3.75
N ILE A 247 -9.84 -16.02 -2.61
CA ILE A 247 -10.32 -14.63 -2.54
C ILE A 247 -9.22 -13.66 -2.98
N TYR A 248 -7.98 -13.83 -2.51
CA TYR A 248 -6.87 -12.99 -2.94
C TYR A 248 -6.51 -13.18 -4.42
N LEU A 249 -6.69 -14.38 -4.97
CA LEU A 249 -6.55 -14.64 -6.41
C LEU A 249 -7.59 -13.86 -7.22
N MET A 250 -8.84 -13.81 -6.75
CA MET A 250 -9.92 -13.06 -7.39
C MET A 250 -9.73 -11.55 -7.24
N ILE A 251 -9.21 -11.06 -6.10
CA ILE A 251 -8.78 -9.65 -5.95
C ILE A 251 -7.71 -9.30 -6.98
N PHE A 252 -6.73 -10.18 -7.19
CA PHE A 252 -5.71 -9.98 -8.23
C PHE A 252 -6.35 -9.92 -9.63
N GLY A 253 -7.29 -10.83 -9.93
CA GLY A 253 -8.08 -10.79 -11.16
C GLY A 253 -8.83 -9.47 -11.35
N GLY A 254 -9.49 -8.98 -10.30
CA GLY A 254 -10.15 -7.67 -10.28
C GLY A 254 -9.19 -6.51 -10.54
N LEU A 255 -8.01 -6.51 -9.93
CA LEU A 255 -6.97 -5.50 -10.17
C LEU A 255 -6.46 -5.52 -11.62
N VAL A 256 -6.29 -6.71 -12.22
CA VAL A 256 -5.91 -6.85 -13.63
C VAL A 256 -7.01 -6.33 -14.55
N LEU A 257 -8.28 -6.65 -14.26
CA LEU A 257 -9.42 -6.10 -14.99
C LEU A 257 -9.48 -4.58 -14.89
N ALA A 258 -9.19 -4.00 -13.71
CA ALA A 258 -9.15 -2.56 -13.54
C ALA A 258 -8.02 -1.93 -14.36
N PHE A 259 -6.84 -2.53 -14.38
CA PHE A 259 -5.73 -2.05 -15.21
C PHE A 259 -6.10 -2.02 -16.70
N LEU A 260 -6.82 -3.05 -17.18
CA LEU A 260 -7.32 -3.09 -18.55
C LEU A 260 -8.45 -2.06 -18.78
N ALA A 261 -9.38 -1.93 -17.84
CA ALA A 261 -10.49 -0.99 -17.93
C ALA A 261 -10.02 0.47 -17.96
N GLU A 262 -8.97 0.83 -17.22
CA GLU A 262 -8.34 2.15 -17.30
C GLU A 262 -7.86 2.49 -18.71
N LYS A 263 -7.34 1.50 -19.43
CA LYS A 263 -6.81 1.67 -20.78
C LYS A 263 -7.89 1.72 -21.85
N PHE A 264 -8.96 0.93 -21.70
CA PHE A 264 -9.95 0.73 -22.78
C PHE A 264 -11.31 1.38 -22.50
N VAL A 265 -11.77 1.40 -21.25
CA VAL A 265 -13.11 1.88 -20.87
C VAL A 265 -13.04 3.31 -20.35
N PHE A 266 -12.05 3.61 -19.50
CA PHE A 266 -11.93 4.90 -18.82
C PHE A 266 -10.94 5.87 -19.49
N ALA A 267 -10.51 5.58 -20.72
CA ALA A 267 -9.61 6.45 -21.48
C ALA A 267 -10.17 7.88 -21.60
N ASP A 268 -11.46 7.99 -21.93
CA ASP A 268 -12.18 9.25 -22.15
C ASP A 268 -13.25 9.53 -21.09
N ALA A 269 -13.25 8.78 -19.99
CA ALA A 269 -14.25 8.96 -18.94
C ALA A 269 -14.09 10.30 -18.21
N ASP A 270 -15.23 10.91 -17.88
CA ASP A 270 -15.24 12.14 -17.10
C ASP A 270 -14.59 11.93 -15.72
N LEU A 271 -13.86 12.95 -15.24
CA LEU A 271 -13.07 12.91 -14.01
C LEU A 271 -13.93 12.48 -12.81
N LYS A 272 -15.19 12.90 -12.77
CA LYS A 272 -16.12 12.58 -11.69
C LYS A 272 -16.58 11.12 -11.74
N SER A 273 -16.92 10.66 -12.93
CA SER A 273 -17.62 9.39 -13.16
C SER A 273 -16.85 8.19 -12.63
N GLN A 274 -15.53 8.18 -12.78
CA GLN A 274 -14.72 7.01 -12.51
C GLN A 274 -14.57 6.67 -11.02
N ILE A 275 -14.43 7.67 -10.16
CA ILE A 275 -14.40 7.45 -8.71
C ILE A 275 -15.79 7.06 -8.20
N ILE A 276 -16.86 7.66 -8.75
CA ILE A 276 -18.23 7.27 -8.40
C ILE A 276 -18.50 5.81 -8.79
N VAL A 277 -18.13 5.41 -10.01
CA VAL A 277 -18.26 4.01 -10.46
C VAL A 277 -17.46 3.09 -9.53
N GLY A 278 -16.22 3.43 -9.22
CA GLY A 278 -15.41 2.65 -8.28
C GLY A 278 -16.08 2.49 -6.91
N LEU A 279 -16.63 3.57 -6.34
CA LEU A 279 -17.31 3.55 -5.04
C LEU A 279 -18.62 2.78 -5.06
N ILE A 280 -19.39 2.87 -6.15
CA ILE A 280 -20.60 2.06 -6.34
C ILE A 280 -20.24 0.59 -6.43
N LEU A 281 -19.18 0.23 -7.14
CA LEU A 281 -18.71 -1.16 -7.25
C LEU A 281 -18.18 -1.69 -5.90
N LEU A 282 -17.50 -0.85 -5.12
CA LEU A 282 -17.09 -1.19 -3.76
C LEU A 282 -18.30 -1.43 -2.85
N ALA A 283 -19.27 -0.51 -2.84
CA ALA A 283 -20.51 -0.64 -2.07
C ALA A 283 -21.33 -1.87 -2.51
N SER A 284 -21.31 -2.18 -3.82
CA SER A 284 -21.98 -3.37 -4.36
C SER A 284 -21.28 -4.65 -3.89
N ALA A 285 -19.94 -4.69 -3.87
CA ALA A 285 -19.18 -5.83 -3.34
C ALA A 285 -19.50 -6.04 -1.85
N GLU A 286 -19.52 -4.98 -1.06
CA GLU A 286 -19.86 -5.02 0.37
C GLU A 286 -21.32 -5.45 0.59
N LEU A 287 -22.26 -4.98 -0.24
CA LEU A 287 -23.67 -5.38 -0.15
C LEU A 287 -23.88 -6.86 -0.53
N ILE A 288 -23.20 -7.33 -1.58
CA ILE A 288 -23.24 -8.75 -2.01
C ILE A 288 -22.61 -9.65 -0.94
N SER A 289 -21.66 -9.14 -0.15
CA SER A 289 -21.01 -9.89 0.94
C SER A 289 -21.98 -10.30 2.05
N PHE A 290 -23.14 -9.66 2.18
CA PHE A 290 -24.21 -10.10 3.10
C PHE A 290 -25.03 -11.28 2.55
N GLY A 291 -24.88 -11.61 1.27
CA GLY A 291 -25.58 -12.72 0.64
C GLY A 291 -25.04 -14.07 1.11
N SER A 292 -25.89 -15.10 1.06
CA SER A 292 -25.53 -16.48 1.42
C SER A 292 -25.02 -17.32 0.24
N GLN A 293 -24.89 -16.74 -0.96
CA GLN A 293 -24.46 -17.46 -2.15
C GLN A 293 -22.93 -17.54 -2.23
N GLU A 294 -22.36 -18.73 -2.07
CA GLU A 294 -20.90 -18.99 -2.09
C GLU A 294 -20.22 -18.40 -3.32
N PHE A 295 -20.74 -18.70 -4.51
CA PHE A 295 -20.19 -18.21 -5.77
C PHE A 295 -20.08 -16.69 -5.82
N ALA A 296 -21.09 -15.98 -5.31
CA ALA A 296 -21.09 -14.53 -5.29
C ALA A 296 -20.02 -13.98 -4.33
N VAL A 297 -19.89 -14.57 -3.14
CA VAL A 297 -18.97 -14.10 -2.11
C VAL A 297 -17.51 -14.49 -2.40
N GLU A 298 -17.25 -15.66 -3.00
CA GLU A 298 -15.89 -16.13 -3.27
C GLU A 298 -15.30 -15.59 -4.58
N ILE A 299 -16.13 -15.29 -5.58
CA ILE A 299 -15.66 -14.87 -6.90
C ILE A 299 -16.03 -13.42 -7.18
N VAL A 300 -17.32 -13.07 -7.08
CA VAL A 300 -17.81 -11.76 -7.53
C VAL A 300 -17.34 -10.65 -6.59
N VAL A 301 -17.53 -10.82 -5.28
CA VAL A 301 -17.12 -9.83 -4.26
C VAL A 301 -15.63 -9.46 -4.37
N PRO A 302 -14.67 -10.40 -4.26
CA PRO A 302 -13.25 -10.06 -4.33
C PRO A 302 -12.84 -9.48 -5.68
N THR A 303 -13.45 -9.94 -6.78
CA THR A 303 -13.20 -9.37 -8.11
C THR A 303 -13.65 -7.92 -8.18
N LEU A 304 -14.85 -7.60 -7.68
CA LEU A 304 -15.36 -6.22 -7.61
C LEU A 304 -14.53 -5.34 -6.66
N LEU A 305 -14.08 -5.90 -5.54
CA LEU A 305 -13.24 -5.20 -4.57
C LEU A 305 -11.87 -4.85 -5.18
N GLY A 306 -11.20 -5.82 -5.82
CA GLY A 306 -9.96 -5.55 -6.56
C GLY A 306 -10.15 -4.55 -7.70
N PHE A 307 -11.25 -4.65 -8.44
CA PHE A 307 -11.56 -3.77 -9.57
C PHE A 307 -11.79 -2.32 -9.12
N SER A 308 -12.64 -2.13 -8.10
CA SER A 308 -12.94 -0.81 -7.51
C SER A 308 -11.68 -0.14 -6.94
N LEU A 309 -10.87 -0.87 -6.16
CA LEU A 309 -9.59 -0.37 -5.63
C LEU A 309 -8.65 0.11 -6.73
N GLY A 310 -8.51 -0.67 -7.80
CA GLY A 310 -7.64 -0.36 -8.93
C GLY A 310 -8.02 0.96 -9.62
N ILE A 311 -9.33 1.15 -9.86
CA ILE A 311 -9.87 2.33 -10.53
C ILE A 311 -9.77 3.58 -9.65
N ILE A 312 -10.22 3.47 -8.40
CA ILE A 312 -10.18 4.57 -7.43
C ILE A 312 -8.74 5.02 -7.22
N GLY A 313 -7.82 4.09 -6.95
CA GLY A 313 -6.41 4.40 -6.72
C GLY A 313 -5.78 5.13 -7.91
N SER A 314 -6.08 4.70 -9.13
CA SER A 314 -5.58 5.30 -10.37
C SER A 314 -5.98 6.77 -10.49
N ARG A 315 -7.26 7.08 -10.30
CA ARG A 315 -7.74 8.45 -10.42
C ARG A 315 -7.32 9.35 -9.29
N PHE A 316 -7.33 8.87 -8.05
CA PHE A 316 -6.86 9.67 -6.92
C PHE A 316 -5.37 10.05 -7.05
N LEU A 317 -4.51 9.13 -7.51
CA LEU A 317 -3.12 9.46 -7.80
C LEU A 317 -3.00 10.59 -8.83
N LEU A 318 -3.80 10.53 -9.91
CA LEU A 318 -3.81 11.59 -10.93
C LEU A 318 -4.34 12.92 -10.38
N PHE A 319 -5.35 12.89 -9.49
CA PHE A 319 -5.84 14.09 -8.81
C PHE A 319 -4.74 14.73 -7.95
N TYR A 320 -3.98 13.94 -7.20
CA TYR A 320 -2.84 14.45 -6.44
C TYR A 320 -1.76 15.07 -7.34
N ILE A 321 -1.45 14.43 -8.47
CA ILE A 321 -0.45 14.95 -9.41
C ILE A 321 -0.92 16.27 -10.05
N LYS A 322 -2.21 16.40 -10.40
CA LYS A 322 -2.78 17.61 -11.02
C LYS A 322 -3.08 18.74 -10.03
N LEU A 323 -3.36 18.40 -8.77
CA LEU A 323 -3.57 19.37 -7.69
C LEU A 323 -2.25 20.09 -7.34
N ALA A 324 -1.13 19.37 -7.33
CA ALA A 324 0.14 19.90 -6.88
C ALA A 324 0.77 20.89 -7.87
N LYS A 325 1.51 21.89 -7.34
CA LYS A 325 2.41 22.72 -8.15
C LYS A 325 3.54 21.86 -8.73
N HIS A 326 4.19 22.32 -9.81
CA HIS A 326 5.28 21.60 -10.47
C HIS A 326 6.35 21.07 -9.49
N CYS A 327 6.75 21.88 -8.51
CA CYS A 327 7.80 21.53 -7.54
C CYS A 327 7.32 20.55 -6.44
N GLN A 328 6.00 20.42 -6.23
CA GLN A 328 5.39 19.60 -5.16
C GLN A 328 4.89 18.25 -5.65
N ARG A 329 5.24 17.86 -6.88
CA ARG A 329 4.84 16.58 -7.47
C ARG A 329 5.27 15.38 -6.61
N GLY A 330 6.48 15.41 -6.06
CA GLY A 330 6.94 14.32 -5.19
C GLY A 330 6.12 14.25 -3.89
N THR A 331 5.82 15.40 -3.31
CA THR A 331 4.98 15.56 -2.12
C THR A 331 3.57 15.00 -2.34
N SER A 332 2.98 15.19 -3.52
CA SER A 332 1.63 14.72 -3.80
C SER A 332 1.55 13.21 -3.98
N VAL A 333 2.54 12.59 -4.63
CA VAL A 333 2.67 11.13 -4.70
C VAL A 333 2.82 10.52 -3.30
N ASN A 334 3.64 11.14 -2.45
CA ASN A 334 3.84 10.66 -1.07
C ASN A 334 2.59 10.82 -0.22
N SER A 335 1.84 11.91 -0.40
CA SER A 335 0.55 12.12 0.29
C SER A 335 -0.48 11.06 -0.08
N PHE A 336 -0.56 10.71 -1.37
CA PHE A 336 -1.43 9.64 -1.85
C PHE A 336 -1.06 8.29 -1.22
N PHE A 337 0.23 7.93 -1.25
CA PHE A 337 0.74 6.70 -0.64
C PHE A 337 0.44 6.63 0.86
N LEU A 338 0.74 7.71 1.60
CA LEU A 338 0.48 7.79 3.03
C LEU A 338 -1.01 7.68 3.36
N ALA A 339 -1.89 8.33 2.60
CA ALA A 339 -3.34 8.24 2.81
C ALA A 339 -3.85 6.81 2.61
N TRP A 340 -3.39 6.17 1.52
CA TRP A 340 -3.78 4.82 1.14
C TRP A 340 -3.38 3.78 2.19
N GLU A 341 -2.12 3.79 2.60
CA GLU A 341 -1.61 2.86 3.60
C GLU A 341 -2.18 3.14 5.00
N LEU A 342 -2.36 4.41 5.36
CA LEU A 342 -2.97 4.76 6.65
C LEU A 342 -4.42 4.27 6.73
N GLY A 343 -5.22 4.46 5.68
CA GLY A 343 -6.60 3.95 5.70
C GLY A 343 -6.67 2.42 5.75
N LEU A 344 -5.87 1.71 4.93
CA LEU A 344 -5.80 0.25 4.98
C LEU A 344 -5.40 -0.26 6.38
N SER A 345 -4.35 0.33 6.97
CA SER A 345 -3.85 -0.06 8.30
C SER A 345 -4.83 0.28 9.43
N LEU A 346 -5.51 1.43 9.36
CA LEU A 346 -6.57 1.80 10.31
C LEU A 346 -7.75 0.82 10.22
N GLY A 347 -8.21 0.48 9.02
CA GLY A 347 -9.32 -0.44 8.82
C GLY A 347 -9.00 -1.83 9.34
N LEU A 348 -7.84 -2.36 8.94
CA LEU A 348 -7.38 -3.68 9.38
C LEU A 348 -7.14 -3.71 10.90
N GLY A 349 -6.43 -2.70 11.44
CA GLY A 349 -6.10 -2.62 12.86
C GLY A 349 -7.31 -2.44 13.77
N LEU A 350 -8.25 -1.55 13.42
CA LEU A 350 -9.50 -1.39 14.19
C LEU A 350 -10.43 -2.58 14.02
N GLY A 351 -10.42 -3.24 12.85
CA GLY A 351 -11.13 -4.49 12.64
C GLY A 351 -10.71 -5.55 13.66
N PHE A 352 -9.41 -5.81 13.81
CA PHE A 352 -8.91 -6.73 14.84
C PHE A 352 -9.07 -6.21 16.27
N LEU A 353 -9.07 -4.89 16.50
CA LEU A 353 -9.25 -4.30 17.83
C LEU A 353 -10.67 -4.50 18.37
N PHE A 354 -11.68 -4.36 17.51
CA PHE A 354 -13.10 -4.38 17.89
C PHE A 354 -13.82 -5.69 17.53
N HIS A 355 -13.24 -6.54 16.67
CA HIS A 355 -13.84 -7.82 16.31
C HIS A 355 -13.26 -8.97 17.11
N ASN A 356 -14.13 -9.67 17.84
CA ASN A 356 -13.76 -10.90 18.51
C ASN A 356 -13.76 -12.08 17.52
N LEU A 357 -12.70 -12.25 16.75
CA LEU A 357 -12.47 -13.49 15.99
C LEU A 357 -12.46 -14.72 16.94
N PRO A 358 -13.16 -15.81 16.62
CA PRO A 358 -13.08 -17.02 17.43
C PRO A 358 -11.65 -17.56 17.46
N ALA A 359 -11.24 -18.10 18.61
CA ALA A 359 -9.87 -18.57 18.92
C ALA A 359 -9.33 -19.72 18.02
N ARG A 360 -10.03 -20.09 16.95
CA ARG A 360 -9.67 -21.15 15.99
C ARG A 360 -9.50 -20.64 14.55
N ALA A 361 -9.28 -19.34 14.36
CA ALA A 361 -8.96 -18.79 13.04
C ALA A 361 -7.53 -19.20 12.65
N HIS A 362 -7.40 -20.26 11.86
CA HIS A 362 -6.15 -20.59 11.18
C HIS A 362 -5.97 -19.67 9.96
N PHE A 363 -4.72 -19.49 9.51
CA PHE A 363 -4.46 -18.69 8.31
C PHE A 363 -5.14 -19.31 7.08
N ASP A 364 -5.10 -20.65 6.97
CA ASP A 364 -5.81 -21.43 5.97
C ASP A 364 -7.17 -21.85 6.54
N VAL A 365 -8.23 -21.12 6.21
CA VAL A 365 -9.60 -21.56 6.46
C VAL A 365 -10.17 -21.99 5.11
N ASP A 366 -10.51 -23.26 5.00
CA ASP A 366 -11.11 -23.82 3.78
C ASP A 366 -12.58 -23.35 3.60
N HIS A 367 -13.26 -22.91 4.67
CA HIS A 367 -14.64 -22.41 4.62
C HIS A 367 -14.94 -21.23 5.58
N PRO A 368 -14.33 -20.04 5.43
CA PRO A 368 -14.63 -18.87 6.26
C PRO A 368 -15.84 -18.06 5.77
N VAL A 369 -16.30 -18.34 4.54
CA VAL A 369 -17.23 -17.49 3.78
C VAL A 369 -18.59 -17.34 4.46
N TYR A 370 -19.10 -18.37 5.11
CA TYR A 370 -20.44 -18.35 5.71
C TYR A 370 -20.53 -17.57 7.03
N ASN A 371 -19.43 -17.40 7.75
CA ASN A 371 -19.43 -16.62 9.00
C ASN A 371 -19.26 -15.10 8.76
N MET A 372 -19.14 -14.66 7.50
CA MET A 372 -19.04 -13.25 7.12
C MET A 372 -20.35 -12.48 7.38
N VAL A 373 -21.50 -13.16 7.22
CA VAL A 373 -22.85 -12.56 7.24
C VAL A 373 -23.22 -11.95 8.59
N GLU A 374 -22.62 -12.41 9.69
CA GLU A 374 -22.87 -11.88 11.05
C GLU A 374 -21.80 -10.87 11.53
N SER A 375 -20.82 -10.53 10.69
CA SER A 375 -19.74 -9.63 11.11
C SER A 375 -20.21 -8.16 11.08
N GLY A 376 -20.23 -7.51 12.25
CA GLY A 376 -20.48 -6.06 12.35
C GLY A 376 -19.50 -5.22 11.51
N MET A 377 -18.33 -5.78 11.17
CA MET A 377 -17.31 -5.12 10.34
C MET A 377 -17.77 -4.82 8.92
N LEU A 378 -18.54 -5.73 8.28
CA LEU A 378 -19.08 -5.46 6.94
C LEU A 378 -20.11 -4.32 6.95
N HIS A 379 -20.89 -4.19 8.02
CA HIS A 379 -21.84 -3.08 8.18
C HIS A 379 -21.11 -1.74 8.31
N TYR A 380 -20.03 -1.71 9.10
CA TYR A 380 -19.18 -0.52 9.21
C TYR A 380 -18.46 -0.21 7.90
N ALA A 381 -17.94 -1.21 7.20
CA ALA A 381 -17.34 -1.05 5.87
C ALA A 381 -18.32 -0.36 4.91
N LEU A 382 -19.52 -0.94 4.72
CA LEU A 382 -20.55 -0.36 3.87
C LEU A 382 -20.93 1.08 4.26
N LEU A 383 -21.06 1.35 5.57
CA LEU A 383 -21.32 2.70 6.07
C LEU A 383 -20.21 3.68 5.64
N PHE A 384 -18.94 3.31 5.83
CA PHE A 384 -17.81 4.17 5.45
C PHE A 384 -17.69 4.36 3.94
N THR A 385 -18.03 3.35 3.14
CA THR A 385 -18.10 3.47 1.68
C THR A 385 -19.21 4.44 1.25
N ILE A 386 -20.41 4.34 1.83
CA ILE A 386 -21.52 5.27 1.54
C ILE A 386 -21.15 6.70 1.97
N VAL A 387 -20.60 6.87 3.17
CA VAL A 387 -20.13 8.18 3.64
C VAL A 387 -19.06 8.73 2.71
N SER A 388 -18.11 7.91 2.28
CA SER A 388 -17.07 8.32 1.34
C SER A 388 -17.64 8.74 -0.01
N LEU A 389 -18.66 8.05 -0.52
CA LEU A 389 -19.38 8.40 -1.74
C LEU A 389 -20.08 9.76 -1.63
N LEU A 390 -20.79 10.00 -0.53
CA LEU A 390 -21.44 11.29 -0.29
C LEU A 390 -20.41 12.41 -0.16
N VAL A 391 -19.37 12.19 0.65
CA VAL A 391 -18.26 13.16 0.82
C VAL A 391 -17.57 13.43 -0.51
N TYR A 392 -17.34 12.41 -1.34
CA TYR A 392 -16.72 12.58 -2.65
C TYR A 392 -17.60 13.43 -3.56
N ASN A 393 -18.87 13.05 -3.71
CA ASN A 393 -19.79 13.68 -4.65
C ASN A 393 -20.11 15.13 -4.30
N PHE A 394 -20.34 15.42 -3.02
CA PHE A 394 -20.81 16.74 -2.57
C PHE A 394 -19.70 17.67 -2.11
N LEU A 395 -18.58 17.17 -1.58
CA LEU A 395 -17.53 18.00 -1.00
C LEU A 395 -16.24 17.92 -1.81
N VAL A 396 -15.67 16.74 -1.98
CA VAL A 396 -14.30 16.57 -2.50
C VAL A 396 -14.23 16.90 -3.99
N HIS A 397 -15.15 16.39 -4.80
CA HIS A 397 -15.11 16.62 -6.24
C HIS A 397 -15.36 18.09 -6.61
N PRO A 398 -16.41 18.77 -6.10
CA PRO A 398 -16.59 20.20 -6.36
C PRO A 398 -15.42 21.05 -5.85
N TRP A 399 -14.89 20.72 -4.65
CA TRP A 399 -13.72 21.38 -4.11
C TRP A 399 -12.49 21.19 -5.01
N TYR A 400 -12.24 19.96 -5.49
CA TYR A 400 -11.11 19.65 -6.36
C TYR A 400 -11.20 20.43 -7.69
N MET A 401 -12.39 20.49 -8.29
CA MET A 401 -12.60 21.25 -9.53
C MET A 401 -12.33 22.74 -9.38
N LYS A 402 -12.58 23.32 -8.20
CA LYS A 402 -12.27 24.73 -7.89
C LYS A 402 -10.78 24.98 -7.59
N HIS A 403 -10.05 23.98 -7.12
CA HIS A 403 -8.67 24.15 -6.61
C HIS A 403 -7.58 23.45 -7.43
N LYS A 404 -7.94 22.72 -8.49
CA LYS A 404 -6.95 22.07 -9.36
C LYS A 404 -6.05 23.13 -10.02
N ASN A 405 -4.74 22.87 -10.00
CA ASN A 405 -3.79 23.74 -10.68
C ASN A 405 -3.74 23.48 -12.19
N ARG A 406 -4.16 22.29 -12.65
CA ARG A 406 -4.16 21.83 -14.05
C ARG A 406 -5.33 20.94 -14.41
#